data_AF-A0A2T7T7R9-F1
#
_entry.id   AF-A0A2T7T7R9-F1
#
_cell.length_a   1.000
_cell.length_b   1.000
_cell.length_c   1.000
_cell.angle_alpha   90.00
_cell.angle_beta   90.00
_cell.angle_gamma   90.00
#
_symmetry.space_group_name_H-M   'P 1'
#
loop_
_entity.id
_entity.type
_entity.pdbx_description
1 polymer ?
#
loop_
_entity_poly.entity_id
_entity_poly.type
_entity_poly.pdbx_seq_one_letter_code
_entity_poly.pdbx_strand_id
1 'polypeptide(L)'
;MRYLRLHRPYILMGGLAALAACQAVFGSQAVAMPITTGTADSTVHLRMLLAVASAALAVGSLHSRMQSFEATATDRLRRFRAIHLTAVTALAVLLSGSIELVSGTAESATTLVRAQLVWTGLAILSGRLFGWLLAWILPLATVFPLTYLGWDTMNQPRWWNWLWQDAASPACWALAISSLILGTGGFLGTPWRRYAYGKRLTRSVRNG
;
A
#
# COMPACT_ATOMS: atom_id res chain seq x y z
N MET A 1 3.03 -28.07 -3.26
CA MET A 1 2.04 -27.54 -4.25
C MET A 1 0.63 -27.24 -3.68
N ARG A 2 0.29 -27.53 -2.41
CA ARG A 2 -1.04 -27.20 -1.83
C ARG A 2 -1.30 -25.71 -1.54
N TYR A 3 -0.25 -24.89 -1.41
CA TYR A 3 -0.37 -23.45 -1.10
C TYR A 3 -1.01 -22.63 -2.25
N LEU A 4 -0.73 -23.02 -3.50
CA LEU A 4 -1.25 -22.37 -4.72
C LEU A 4 -2.74 -22.67 -5.00
N ARG A 5 -3.31 -23.73 -4.43
CA ARG A 5 -4.75 -24.05 -4.58
C ARG A 5 -5.63 -23.30 -3.58
N LEU A 6 -5.08 -22.87 -2.45
CA LEU A 6 -5.81 -22.19 -1.38
C LEU A 6 -5.88 -20.67 -1.60
N HIS A 7 -4.79 -20.05 -2.02
CA HIS A 7 -4.81 -18.68 -2.50
C HIS A 7 -5.23 -18.71 -3.96
N ARG A 8 -6.52 -18.53 -4.26
CA ARG A 8 -7.10 -18.49 -5.62
C ARG A 8 -6.36 -17.43 -6.47
N PRO A 9 -5.25 -17.76 -7.14
CA PRO A 9 -4.36 -16.75 -7.68
C PRO A 9 -4.97 -16.14 -8.96
N TYR A 10 -5.83 -16.91 -9.62
CA TYR A 10 -6.68 -16.47 -10.73
C TYR A 10 -7.64 -15.35 -10.33
N ILE A 11 -8.17 -15.33 -9.10
CA ILE A 11 -9.04 -14.22 -8.64
C ILE A 11 -8.22 -12.95 -8.45
N LEU A 12 -7.01 -13.06 -7.91
CA LEU A 12 -6.12 -11.91 -7.73
C LEU A 12 -5.63 -11.36 -9.06
N MET A 13 -5.21 -12.24 -9.97
CA MET A 13 -4.82 -11.82 -11.32
C MET A 13 -6.01 -11.22 -12.08
N GLY A 14 -7.20 -11.83 -11.98
CA GLY A 14 -8.43 -11.27 -12.55
C GLY A 14 -8.80 -9.91 -11.96
N GLY A 15 -8.68 -9.75 -10.64
CA GLY A 15 -8.93 -8.47 -9.96
C GLY A 15 -7.93 -7.39 -10.33
N LEU A 16 -6.63 -7.72 -10.41
CA LEU A 16 -5.59 -6.79 -10.86
C LEU A 16 -5.77 -6.42 -12.34
N ALA A 17 -6.12 -7.39 -13.20
CA ALA A 17 -6.40 -7.14 -14.61
C ALA A 17 -7.65 -6.26 -14.78
N ALA A 18 -8.70 -6.50 -13.99
CA ALA A 18 -9.90 -5.67 -13.99
C ALA A 18 -9.60 -4.24 -13.54
N LEU A 19 -8.82 -4.06 -12.47
CA LEU A 19 -8.39 -2.73 -12.02
C LEU A 19 -7.50 -2.02 -13.05
N ALA A 20 -6.60 -2.76 -13.69
CA ALA A 20 -5.77 -2.25 -14.78
C ALA A 20 -6.62 -1.80 -15.98
N ALA A 21 -7.62 -2.59 -16.38
CA ALA A 21 -8.56 -2.20 -17.43
C ALA A 21 -9.38 -0.97 -17.03
N CYS A 22 -9.88 -0.91 -15.78
CA CYS A 22 -10.53 0.28 -15.25
C CYS A 22 -9.61 1.50 -15.24
N GLN A 23 -8.32 1.33 -14.97
CA GLN A 23 -7.35 2.42 -15.02
C GLN A 23 -7.15 2.92 -16.45
N ALA A 24 -7.06 2.02 -17.43
CA ALA A 24 -6.94 2.40 -18.83
C ALA A 24 -8.17 3.18 -19.34
N VAL A 25 -9.38 2.79 -18.91
CA VAL A 25 -10.64 3.40 -19.37
C VAL A 25 -11.00 4.67 -18.60
N PHE A 26 -10.87 4.65 -17.27
CA PHE A 26 -11.36 5.69 -16.38
C PHE A 26 -10.24 6.51 -15.71
N GLY A 27 -8.96 6.17 -15.91
CA GLY A 27 -7.85 6.82 -15.21
C GLY A 27 -7.70 8.31 -15.52
N SER A 28 -8.19 8.77 -16.67
CA SER A 28 -8.23 10.18 -17.08
C SER A 28 -9.41 10.95 -16.50
N GLN A 29 -10.41 10.28 -15.93
CA GLN A 29 -11.58 10.95 -15.36
C GLN A 29 -11.19 11.65 -14.05
N ALA A 30 -11.35 12.97 -14.06
CA ALA A 30 -11.16 13.84 -12.91
C ALA A 30 -12.48 14.00 -12.15
N VAL A 31 -12.47 13.69 -10.86
CA VAL A 31 -13.60 13.96 -9.96
C VAL A 31 -13.30 15.24 -9.20
N ALA A 32 -14.17 16.24 -9.33
CA ALA A 32 -14.07 17.47 -8.57
C ALA A 32 -14.35 17.18 -7.09
N MET A 33 -13.39 17.52 -6.23
CA MET A 33 -13.53 17.41 -4.78
C MET A 33 -13.56 18.81 -4.17
N PRO A 34 -14.53 19.10 -3.27
CA PRO A 34 -14.56 20.39 -2.60
C PRO A 34 -13.34 20.52 -1.68
N ILE A 35 -12.58 21.61 -1.84
CA ILE A 35 -11.44 21.96 -0.99
C ILE A 35 -11.72 23.23 -0.17
N THR A 36 -11.04 23.35 0.96
CA THR A 36 -11.21 24.47 1.90
C THR A 36 -10.74 25.82 1.37
N THR A 37 -9.85 25.84 0.39
CA THR A 37 -9.21 27.07 -0.08
C THR A 37 -10.04 27.84 -1.12
N GLY A 38 -11.25 27.37 -1.48
CA GLY A 38 -12.27 28.14 -2.19
C GLY A 38 -11.95 28.55 -3.64
N THR A 39 -10.72 28.35 -4.12
CA THR A 39 -10.27 28.91 -5.40
C THR A 39 -9.59 27.91 -6.35
N ALA A 40 -9.43 26.63 -5.97
CA ALA A 40 -8.86 25.63 -6.87
C ALA A 40 -9.77 24.40 -7.01
N ASP A 41 -10.05 24.03 -8.26
CA ASP A 41 -10.60 22.74 -8.61
C ASP A 41 -9.53 21.68 -8.36
N SER A 42 -9.44 21.17 -7.13
CA SER A 42 -8.58 20.02 -6.85
C SER A 42 -9.25 18.77 -7.42
N THR A 43 -8.93 18.46 -8.67
CA THR A 43 -9.40 17.26 -9.35
C THR A 43 -8.65 16.03 -8.82
N VAL A 44 -9.37 15.10 -8.19
CA VAL A 44 -8.82 13.78 -7.88
C VAL A 44 -9.03 12.90 -9.10
N HIS A 45 -7.93 12.42 -9.68
CA HIS A 45 -8.01 11.52 -10.83
C HIS A 45 -8.35 10.10 -10.35
N LEU A 46 -9.28 9.44 -11.02
CA LEU A 46 -9.74 8.08 -10.68
C LEU A 46 -8.60 7.05 -10.62
N ARG A 47 -7.50 7.28 -11.34
CA ARG A 47 -6.25 6.49 -11.25
C ARG A 47 -5.71 6.37 -9.82
N MET A 48 -5.89 7.40 -8.99
CA MET A 48 -5.41 7.41 -7.60
C MET A 48 -6.21 6.42 -6.74
N LEU A 49 -7.53 6.38 -6.91
CA LEU A 49 -8.41 5.45 -6.19
C LEU A 49 -8.17 3.99 -6.63
N LEU A 50 -7.90 3.78 -7.92
CA LEU A 50 -7.59 2.46 -8.48
C LEU A 50 -6.24 1.92 -7.96
N ALA A 51 -5.25 2.79 -7.77
CA ALA A 51 -3.97 2.43 -7.18
C ALA A 51 -4.10 2.06 -5.68
N VAL A 52 -4.95 2.76 -4.92
CA VAL A 52 -5.31 2.34 -3.55
C VAL A 52 -5.96 0.96 -3.55
N ALA A 53 -6.93 0.73 -4.45
CA ALA A 53 -7.62 -0.55 -4.55
C ALA A 53 -6.68 -1.70 -4.94
N SER A 54 -5.74 -1.46 -5.86
CA SER A 54 -4.78 -2.47 -6.29
C SER A 54 -3.78 -2.82 -5.18
N ALA A 55 -3.32 -1.82 -4.42
CA ALA A 55 -2.47 -2.03 -3.25
C ALA A 55 -3.21 -2.80 -2.14
N ALA A 56 -4.47 -2.46 -1.87
CA ALA A 56 -5.31 -3.15 -0.90
C ALA A 56 -5.59 -4.61 -1.29
N LEU A 57 -5.89 -4.88 -2.57
CA LEU A 57 -6.06 -6.25 -3.08
C LEU A 57 -4.76 -7.05 -3.01
N ALA A 58 -3.63 -6.43 -3.37
CA ALA A 58 -2.32 -7.04 -3.30
C ALA A 58 -1.98 -7.49 -1.88
N VAL A 59 -2.25 -6.65 -0.87
CA VAL A 59 -1.99 -7.02 0.53
C VAL A 59 -3.08 -7.92 1.09
N GLY A 60 -4.34 -7.73 0.72
CA GLY A 60 -5.47 -8.58 1.13
C GLY A 60 -5.28 -10.04 0.70
N SER A 61 -4.51 -10.28 -0.38
CA SER A 61 -4.11 -11.63 -0.81
C SER A 61 -3.36 -12.44 0.26
N LEU A 62 -2.69 -11.76 1.20
CA LEU A 62 -1.97 -12.41 2.31
C LEU A 62 -2.90 -13.04 3.34
N HIS A 63 -4.20 -12.75 3.30
CA HIS A 63 -5.16 -13.36 4.22
C HIS A 63 -5.25 -14.88 3.99
N SER A 64 -4.83 -15.65 4.98
CA SER A 64 -4.97 -17.11 5.03
C SER A 64 -5.83 -17.49 6.23
N ARG A 65 -6.87 -18.31 6.00
CA ARG A 65 -7.74 -18.84 7.07
C ARG A 65 -7.01 -19.82 8.01
N MET A 66 -5.77 -20.20 7.70
CA MET A 66 -4.93 -21.09 8.52
C MET A 66 -3.87 -20.33 9.33
N GLN A 67 -4.05 -19.03 9.58
CA GLN A 67 -3.05 -18.17 10.24
C GLN A 67 -2.56 -18.71 11.61
N SER A 68 -3.42 -19.43 12.34
CA SER A 68 -3.07 -20.08 13.62
C SER A 68 -2.11 -21.27 13.47
N PHE A 69 -2.25 -22.08 12.43
CA PHE A 69 -1.35 -23.21 12.14
C PHE A 69 -0.03 -22.77 11.50
N GLU A 70 -0.05 -21.63 10.81
CA GLU A 70 1.13 -21.06 10.16
C GLU A 70 2.01 -20.26 11.12
N ALA A 71 1.49 -19.88 12.30
CA ALA A 71 2.27 -19.24 13.36
C ALA A 71 3.43 -20.14 13.85
N THR A 72 3.22 -21.46 13.79
CA THR A 72 4.23 -22.51 14.07
C THR A 72 5.00 -22.97 12.84
N ALA A 73 4.69 -22.46 11.65
CA ALA A 73 5.35 -22.90 10.43
C ALA A 73 6.80 -22.38 10.31
N THR A 74 7.60 -23.20 9.64
CA THR A 74 9.04 -23.02 9.38
C THR A 74 9.33 -21.74 8.57
N ASP A 75 10.54 -21.21 8.69
CA ASP A 75 11.02 -20.01 7.97
C ASP A 75 10.79 -20.04 6.44
N ARG A 76 10.72 -21.23 5.84
CA ARG A 76 10.41 -21.39 4.40
C ARG A 76 9.04 -20.83 4.02
N LEU A 77 8.00 -20.99 4.86
CA LEU A 77 6.67 -20.47 4.56
C LEU A 77 6.63 -18.94 4.63
N ARG A 78 7.38 -18.35 5.56
CA ARG A 78 7.52 -16.90 5.71
C ARG A 78 8.22 -16.28 4.51
N ARG A 79 9.29 -16.93 4.01
CA ARG A 79 9.97 -16.52 2.78
C ARG A 79 9.05 -16.58 1.58
N PHE A 80 8.23 -17.62 1.45
CA PHE A 80 7.29 -17.73 0.33
C PHE A 80 6.24 -16.61 0.33
N ARG A 81 5.77 -16.18 1.50
CA ARG A 81 4.85 -15.04 1.62
C ARG A 81 5.50 -13.72 1.26
N ALA A 82 6.72 -13.50 1.71
CA ALA A 82 7.48 -12.32 1.34
C ALA A 82 7.67 -12.27 -0.18
N ILE A 83 8.08 -13.39 -0.79
CA ILE A 83 8.24 -13.51 -2.25
C ILE A 83 6.91 -13.24 -2.98
N HIS A 84 5.80 -13.83 -2.50
CA HIS A 84 4.48 -13.62 -3.10
C HIS A 84 4.07 -12.15 -3.04
N LEU A 85 4.20 -11.51 -1.87
CA LEU A 85 3.89 -10.09 -1.70
C LEU A 85 4.76 -9.22 -2.62
N THR A 86 6.06 -9.47 -2.68
CA THR A 86 6.97 -8.72 -3.57
C THR A 86 6.59 -8.91 -5.04
N ALA A 87 6.24 -10.13 -5.45
CA ALA A 87 5.85 -10.42 -6.82
C ALA A 87 4.53 -9.74 -7.20
N VAL A 88 3.52 -9.79 -6.33
CA VAL A 88 2.23 -9.14 -6.56
C VAL A 88 2.37 -7.61 -6.57
N THR A 89 3.19 -7.06 -5.67
CA THR A 89 3.47 -5.62 -5.64
C THR A 89 4.19 -5.18 -6.90
N ALA A 90 5.23 -5.91 -7.33
CA ALA A 90 5.95 -5.64 -8.56
C ALA A 90 5.02 -5.71 -9.78
N LEU A 91 4.13 -6.71 -9.83
CA LEU A 91 3.14 -6.82 -10.91
C LEU A 91 2.16 -5.63 -10.92
N ALA A 92 1.66 -5.21 -9.75
CA ALA A 92 0.77 -4.06 -9.66
C ALA A 92 1.46 -2.76 -10.11
N VAL A 93 2.73 -2.57 -9.73
CA VAL A 93 3.55 -1.43 -10.17
C VAL A 93 3.80 -1.47 -11.67
N LEU A 94 4.17 -2.63 -12.22
CA LEU A 94 4.42 -2.79 -13.65
C LEU A 94 3.16 -2.55 -14.48
N LEU A 95 2.01 -3.12 -14.09
CA LEU A 95 0.75 -2.90 -14.79
C LEU A 95 0.32 -1.44 -14.73
N SER A 96 0.29 -0.84 -13.54
CA SER A 96 -0.20 0.52 -13.39
C SER A 96 0.74 1.54 -14.03
N GLY A 97 2.07 1.31 -13.94
CA GLY A 97 3.08 2.17 -14.55
C GLY A 97 3.15 2.04 -16.07
N SER A 98 3.02 0.84 -16.63
CA SER A 98 3.00 0.63 -18.09
C SER A 98 1.76 1.23 -18.74
N ILE A 99 0.60 1.12 -18.11
CA ILE A 99 -0.62 1.76 -18.59
C ILE A 99 -0.44 3.28 -18.60
N GLU A 100 0.08 3.85 -17.52
CA GLU A 100 0.30 5.30 -17.42
C GLU A 100 1.36 5.80 -18.41
N LEU A 101 2.39 5.01 -18.70
CA LEU A 101 3.37 5.32 -19.75
C LEU A 101 2.75 5.38 -21.14
N VAL A 102 1.72 4.58 -21.41
CA VAL A 102 1.03 4.55 -22.70
C VAL A 102 -0.03 5.67 -22.79
N SER A 103 -0.71 5.98 -21.69
CA SER A 103 -1.82 6.94 -21.67
C SER A 103 -1.44 8.37 -21.28
N GLY A 104 -0.26 8.57 -20.68
CA GLY A 104 0.15 9.82 -20.05
C GLY A 104 1.61 10.18 -20.27
N THR A 105 2.25 10.77 -19.27
CA THR A 105 3.65 11.18 -19.31
C THR A 105 4.52 10.27 -18.45
N ALA A 106 5.82 10.19 -18.76
CA ALA A 106 6.78 9.46 -17.93
C ALA A 106 6.84 10.00 -16.48
N GLU A 107 6.60 11.30 -16.30
CA GLU A 107 6.51 11.95 -14.99
C GLU A 107 5.26 11.51 -14.21
N SER A 108 4.11 11.37 -14.90
CA SER A 108 2.89 10.84 -14.29
C SER A 108 3.06 9.37 -13.88
N ALA A 109 3.69 8.57 -14.74
CA ALA A 109 3.97 7.17 -14.46
C ALA A 109 4.88 6.99 -13.25
N THR A 110 5.96 7.77 -13.14
CA THR A 110 6.88 7.73 -11.99
C THR A 110 6.19 8.17 -10.69
N THR A 111 5.35 9.20 -10.75
CA THR A 111 4.53 9.65 -9.61
C THR A 111 3.57 8.54 -9.15
N LEU A 112 2.93 7.85 -10.09
CA LEU A 112 2.00 6.77 -9.81
C LEU A 112 2.70 5.54 -9.22
N VAL A 113 3.88 5.18 -9.74
CA VAL A 113 4.75 4.14 -9.19
C VAL A 113 5.11 4.46 -7.74
N ARG A 114 5.56 5.68 -7.46
CA ARG A 114 5.88 6.13 -6.10
C ARG A 114 4.69 6.04 -5.17
N ALA A 115 3.52 6.54 -5.60
CA ALA A 115 2.29 6.47 -4.82
C ALA A 115 1.88 5.02 -4.51
N GLN A 116 2.03 4.11 -5.48
CA GLN A 116 1.77 2.68 -5.32
C GLN A 116 2.65 2.05 -4.23
N LEU A 117 3.93 2.43 -4.16
CA LEU A 117 4.85 1.97 -3.13
C LEU A 117 4.42 2.47 -1.74
N VAL A 118 4.04 3.75 -1.62
CA VAL A 118 3.53 4.33 -0.36
C VAL A 118 2.29 3.58 0.12
N TRP A 119 1.29 3.41 -0.75
CA TRP A 119 0.05 2.71 -0.41
C TRP A 119 0.26 1.24 -0.09
N THR A 120 1.20 0.57 -0.76
CA THR A 120 1.54 -0.82 -0.42
C THR A 120 2.14 -0.90 0.98
N GLY A 121 3.07 -0.01 1.33
CA GLY A 121 3.64 0.07 2.67
C GLY A 121 2.57 0.29 3.74
N LEU A 122 1.66 1.24 3.52
CA LEU A 122 0.52 1.53 4.39
C LEU A 122 -0.45 0.36 4.50
N ALA A 123 -0.74 -0.33 3.40
CA ALA A 123 -1.64 -1.48 3.39
C ALA A 123 -1.05 -2.64 4.21
N ILE A 124 0.25 -2.89 4.10
CA ILE A 124 0.94 -3.90 4.92
C ILE A 124 0.87 -3.54 6.41
N LEU A 125 1.12 -2.27 6.76
CA LEU A 125 0.97 -1.76 8.12
C LEU A 125 -0.47 -1.94 8.64
N SER A 126 -1.46 -1.62 7.81
CA SER A 126 -2.89 -1.79 8.14
C SER A 126 -3.26 -3.24 8.38
N GLY A 127 -2.83 -4.12 7.48
CA GLY A 127 -3.03 -5.55 7.61
C GLY A 127 -2.40 -6.11 8.89
N ARG A 128 -1.30 -5.50 9.36
CA ARG A 128 -0.62 -5.89 10.59
C ARG A 128 -1.29 -5.37 11.86
N LEU A 129 -1.85 -4.15 11.84
CA LEU A 129 -2.46 -3.47 12.99
C LEU A 129 -3.92 -3.89 13.19
N PHE A 130 -4.70 -3.91 12.11
CA PHE A 130 -6.15 -4.14 12.13
C PHE A 130 -6.54 -5.54 11.62
N GLY A 131 -5.60 -6.26 11.02
CA GLY A 131 -5.83 -7.56 10.38
C GLY A 131 -5.90 -7.46 8.86
N TRP A 132 -5.51 -8.53 8.17
CA TRP A 132 -5.31 -8.52 6.71
C TRP A 132 -6.56 -8.19 5.88
N LEU A 133 -7.76 -8.45 6.42
CA LEU A 133 -9.03 -8.07 5.77
C LEU A 133 -9.28 -6.54 5.79
N LEU A 134 -8.62 -5.84 6.71
CA LEU A 134 -8.70 -4.39 6.92
C LEU A 134 -7.43 -3.70 6.40
N ALA A 135 -6.70 -4.35 5.49
CA ALA A 135 -5.50 -3.79 4.86
C ALA A 135 -5.79 -2.47 4.11
N TRP A 136 -7.05 -2.21 3.73
CA TRP A 136 -7.49 -1.02 3.02
C TRP A 136 -7.71 0.21 3.91
N ILE A 137 -7.83 0.06 5.24
CA ILE A 137 -8.20 1.18 6.14
C ILE A 137 -7.18 2.31 6.09
N LEU A 138 -5.89 2.04 6.35
CA LEU A 138 -4.87 3.10 6.34
C LEU A 138 -4.73 3.76 4.96
N PRO A 139 -4.60 3.02 3.85
CA PRO A 139 -4.57 3.62 2.51
C PRO A 139 -5.76 4.53 2.23
N LEU A 140 -6.97 4.15 2.67
CA LEU A 140 -8.16 4.95 2.48
C LEU A 140 -8.20 6.16 3.43
N ALA A 141 -7.78 5.97 4.67
CA ALA A 141 -7.68 7.04 5.66
C ALA A 141 -6.64 8.10 5.25
N THR A 142 -5.59 7.74 4.50
CA THR A 142 -4.61 8.71 3.99
C THR A 142 -5.08 9.49 2.77
N VAL A 143 -6.15 9.07 2.09
CA VAL A 143 -6.74 9.87 0.99
C VAL A 143 -7.22 11.22 1.51
N PHE A 144 -7.90 11.25 2.66
CA PHE A 144 -8.44 12.47 3.25
C PHE A 144 -7.37 13.55 3.54
N PRO A 145 -6.29 13.28 4.29
CA PRO A 145 -5.26 14.29 4.52
C PRO A 145 -4.58 14.70 3.22
N LEU A 146 -4.38 13.80 2.25
CA LEU A 146 -3.76 14.17 0.98
C LEU A 146 -4.62 15.11 0.13
N THR A 147 -5.94 14.88 0.09
CA THR A 147 -6.85 15.72 -0.69
C THR A 147 -7.18 17.02 0.01
N TYR A 148 -7.40 16.99 1.32
CA TYR A 148 -7.94 18.11 2.08
C TYR A 148 -6.88 18.94 2.82
N LEU A 149 -5.84 18.29 3.33
CA LEU A 149 -4.76 18.95 4.08
C LEU A 149 -3.46 19.09 3.28
N GLY A 150 -3.40 18.48 2.09
CA GLY A 150 -2.20 18.36 1.27
C GLY A 150 -1.82 19.61 0.48
N TRP A 151 -2.56 20.70 0.65
CA TRP A 151 -2.36 21.98 -0.03
C TRP A 151 -1.99 23.07 0.98
N ASP A 152 -1.12 23.98 0.58
CA ASP A 152 -0.80 25.17 1.36
C ASP A 152 -1.72 26.36 0.99
N THR A 153 -1.64 27.44 1.77
CA THR A 153 -2.34 28.72 1.56
C THR A 153 -2.06 29.34 0.18
N MET A 154 -0.90 29.04 -0.42
CA MET A 154 -0.54 29.45 -1.78
C MET A 154 -0.96 28.45 -2.87
N ASN A 155 -1.85 27.49 -2.53
CA ASN A 155 -2.31 26.42 -3.42
C ASN A 155 -1.17 25.56 -4.02
N GLN A 156 -0.08 25.42 -3.27
CA GLN A 156 1.04 24.55 -3.60
C GLN A 156 0.88 23.21 -2.87
N PRO A 157 1.23 22.08 -3.50
CA PRO A 157 1.22 20.80 -2.82
C PRO A 157 2.27 20.80 -1.70
N ARG A 158 1.89 20.38 -0.50
CA ARG A 158 2.83 20.28 0.64
C ARG A 158 3.91 19.24 0.34
N TRP A 159 5.07 19.38 1.00
CA TRP A 159 6.24 18.49 0.77
C TRP A 159 5.96 17.00 1.03
N TRP A 160 5.00 16.70 1.90
CA TRP A 160 4.56 15.34 2.20
C TRP A 160 3.44 14.86 1.29
N ASN A 161 2.88 15.72 0.44
CA ASN A 161 1.79 15.34 -0.46
C ASN A 161 2.34 14.61 -1.70
N TRP A 162 2.64 13.33 -1.52
CA TRP A 162 3.31 12.49 -2.54
C TRP A 162 2.51 12.28 -3.83
N LEU A 163 1.23 12.66 -3.87
CA LEU A 163 0.34 12.52 -5.03
C LEU A 163 0.46 13.68 -6.03
N TRP A 164 0.65 14.90 -5.53
CA TRP A 164 0.70 16.12 -6.35
C TRP A 164 2.09 16.76 -6.40
N GLN A 165 3.05 16.24 -5.63
CA GLN A 165 4.46 16.63 -5.71
C GLN A 165 5.14 16.07 -6.96
N ASP A 166 6.10 16.83 -7.48
CA ASP A 166 6.96 16.46 -8.62
C ASP A 166 7.52 15.03 -8.45
N ALA A 167 7.56 14.26 -9.54
CA ALA A 167 8.12 12.92 -9.61
C ALA A 167 9.53 12.83 -9.02
N ALA A 168 10.35 13.87 -9.18
CA ALA A 168 11.73 13.92 -8.68
C ALA A 168 11.86 14.24 -7.18
N SER A 169 10.75 14.58 -6.50
CA SER A 169 10.77 15.03 -5.10
C SER A 169 11.40 13.99 -4.16
N PRO A 170 12.56 14.28 -3.54
CA PRO A 170 13.29 13.31 -2.72
C PRO A 170 12.54 12.99 -1.42
N ALA A 171 11.79 13.95 -0.87
CA ALA A 171 10.99 13.76 0.33
C ALA A 171 9.90 12.71 0.12
N CYS A 172 9.24 12.73 -1.04
CA CYS A 172 8.19 11.77 -1.38
C CYS A 172 8.76 10.37 -1.61
N TRP A 173 9.96 10.26 -2.19
CA TRP A 173 10.67 9.00 -2.32
C TRP A 173 11.12 8.45 -0.95
N ALA A 174 11.59 9.31 -0.05
CA ALA A 174 11.90 8.93 1.32
C ALA A 174 10.65 8.41 2.04
N LEU A 175 9.48 9.03 1.84
CA LEU A 175 8.21 8.54 2.37
C LEU A 175 7.85 7.15 1.81
N ALA A 176 7.95 6.95 0.49
CA ALA A 176 7.71 5.65 -0.14
C ALA A 176 8.61 4.56 0.46
N ILE A 177 9.92 4.80 0.53
CA ILE A 177 10.89 3.86 1.09
C ILE A 177 10.60 3.61 2.57
N SER A 178 10.36 4.65 3.36
CA SER A 178 10.08 4.52 4.79
C SER A 178 8.82 3.70 5.07
N SER A 179 7.73 3.92 4.32
CA SER A 179 6.49 3.15 4.46
C SER A 179 6.69 1.68 4.12
N LEU A 180 7.51 1.38 3.11
CA LEU A 180 7.85 0.00 2.73
C LEU A 180 8.71 -0.66 3.79
N ILE A 181 9.73 0.03 4.32
CA ILE A 181 10.58 -0.50 5.38
C ILE A 181 9.74 -0.74 6.65
N LEU A 182 8.87 0.19 7.02
CA LEU A 182 7.99 0.03 8.19
C LEU A 182 6.99 -1.11 8.00
N GLY A 183 6.36 -1.20 6.83
CA GLY A 183 5.42 -2.28 6.49
C GLY A 183 6.11 -3.65 6.47
N THR A 184 7.20 -3.78 5.70
CA THR A 184 7.96 -5.03 5.60
C THR A 184 8.66 -5.41 6.89
N GLY A 185 9.22 -4.45 7.63
CA GLY A 185 9.79 -4.65 8.96
C GLY A 185 8.75 -5.10 9.98
N GLY A 186 7.54 -4.54 9.93
CA GLY A 186 6.39 -4.99 10.73
C GLY A 186 5.89 -6.39 10.37
N PHE A 187 5.98 -6.75 9.09
CA PHE A 187 5.65 -8.09 8.57
C PHE A 187 6.67 -9.16 9.00
N LEU A 188 7.96 -8.83 8.95
CA LEU A 188 9.05 -9.72 9.37
C LEU A 188 9.21 -9.76 10.90
N GLY A 189 8.72 -8.74 11.62
CA GLY A 189 8.63 -8.65 13.07
C GLY A 189 7.78 -9.75 13.69
N THR A 190 8.42 -10.89 13.95
CA THR A 190 7.86 -12.10 14.58
C THR A 190 7.05 -11.81 15.86
N PRO A 191 5.84 -12.40 16.02
CA PRO A 191 5.08 -12.31 17.27
C PRO A 191 5.82 -12.95 18.47
N TRP A 192 6.70 -13.93 18.23
CA TRP A 192 7.52 -14.57 19.26
C TRP A 192 8.53 -13.63 19.93
N ARG A 193 9.10 -12.66 19.21
CA ARG A 193 9.98 -11.64 19.82
C ARG A 193 9.21 -10.77 20.81
N ARG A 194 7.98 -10.36 20.49
CA ARG A 194 7.15 -9.55 21.41
C ARG A 194 6.77 -10.32 22.68
N TYR A 195 6.45 -11.61 22.57
CA TYR A 195 6.22 -12.47 23.74
C TYR A 195 7.50 -12.66 24.59
N ALA A 196 8.67 -12.80 23.95
CA ALA A 196 9.95 -12.92 24.65
C ALA A 196 10.35 -11.63 25.39
N TYR A 197 10.06 -10.45 24.83
CA TYR A 197 10.29 -9.16 25.48
C TYR A 197 9.31 -8.92 26.64
N GLY A 198 8.03 -9.25 26.49
CA GLY A 198 7.04 -9.15 27.58
C GLY A 198 7.34 -10.03 28.78
N LYS A 199 7.87 -11.25 28.55
CA LYS A 199 8.32 -12.15 29.63
C LYS A 199 9.58 -11.66 30.35
N ARG A 200 10.46 -10.91 29.68
CA ARG A 200 11.67 -10.35 30.33
C ARG A 200 11.34 -9.16 31.22
N LEU A 201 10.41 -8.29 30.82
CA LEU A 201 9.96 -7.16 31.64
C LEU A 201 9.22 -7.63 32.90
N THR A 202 8.34 -8.62 32.78
CA THR A 202 7.62 -9.19 33.93
C THR A 202 8.52 -9.96 34.89
N ARG A 203 9.61 -10.58 34.42
CA ARG A 203 10.63 -11.19 35.29
C ARG A 203 11.51 -10.15 36.01
N SER A 204 11.79 -9.01 35.39
CA SER A 204 12.56 -7.93 36.01
C SER A 204 11.80 -7.25 37.14
N VAL A 205 10.47 -7.15 37.04
CA VAL A 205 9.62 -6.53 38.07
C VAL A 205 9.38 -7.45 39.28
N ARG A 206 9.55 -8.77 39.13
CA ARG A 206 9.31 -9.75 40.21
C ARG A 206 10.55 -10.03 41.07
N ASN A 207 11.73 -9.61 40.63
CA ASN A 207 13.02 -9.89 41.27
C ASN A 207 13.72 -8.63 41.84
N GLY A 208 13.03 -7.49 41.86
CA GLY A 208 13.45 -6.27 42.56
C GLY A 208 12.42 -5.94 43.63
#